data_AF-A0ABD3WPP6-F1
#
_entry.id   AF-A0ABD3WPP6-F1
#
_cell.length_a   1.000
_cell.length_b   1.000
_cell.length_c   1.000
_cell.angle_alpha   90.00
_cell.angle_beta   90.00
_cell.angle_gamma   90.00
#
_symmetry.space_group_name_H-M   'P 1'
#
loop_
_entity.id
_entity.type
_entity.pdbx_description
1 polymer ?
#
loop_
_entity_poly.entity_id
_entity_poly.type
_entity_poly.pdbx_seq_one_letter_code
_entity_poly.pdbx_strand_id
1 'polypeptide(L)' 'QMMDLKKEVRNFIYPSKSEITEANILLLGSVGAGKSSFINTIYSCFRGCYTSVAGSGLTDRSLTTK' A
#
# COMPACT_ATOMS: atom_id res chain seq x y z
N GLN A 1 -10.67 19.84 -0.64
CA GLN A 1 -9.34 19.39 -1.13
C GLN A 1 -8.87 18.03 -0.61
N MET A 2 -9.10 17.59 0.64
CA MET A 2 -8.75 16.20 1.05
C MET A 2 -9.95 15.21 1.04
N MET A 3 -11.17 15.72 1.22
CA MET A 3 -12.40 14.93 1.08
C MET A 3 -12.67 14.52 -0.37
N ASP A 4 -12.31 15.38 -1.32
CA ASP A 4 -12.54 15.17 -2.76
C ASP A 4 -11.71 14.00 -3.27
N LEU A 5 -10.43 13.92 -2.86
CA LEU A 5 -9.55 12.81 -3.20
C LEU A 5 -10.04 11.47 -2.63
N LYS A 6 -10.50 11.44 -1.38
CA LYS A 6 -11.07 10.20 -0.79
C LYS A 6 -12.28 9.71 -1.58
N LYS A 7 -13.13 10.65 -2.02
CA LYS A 7 -14.32 10.34 -2.81
C LYS A 7 -13.95 9.84 -4.20
N GLU A 8 -12.96 10.45 -4.84
CA GLU A 8 -12.44 10.05 -6.14
C GLU A 8 -11.83 8.65 -6.12
N VAL A 9 -10.94 8.36 -5.14
CA VAL A 9 -10.33 7.03 -4.98
C VAL A 9 -11.40 5.96 -4.72
N ARG A 10 -12.40 6.26 -3.88
CA ARG A 10 -13.48 5.31 -3.57
C ARG A 10 -14.35 5.00 -4.79
N ASN A 11 -14.58 5.99 -5.65
CA ASN A 11 -15.44 5.87 -6.83
C ASN A 11 -14.65 5.59 -8.10
N PHE A 12 -13.33 5.35 -8.00
CA PHE A 12 -12.50 5.04 -9.14
C PHE A 12 -12.94 3.68 -9.71
N ILE A 13 -13.50 3.73 -10.92
CA ILE A 13 -13.86 2.55 -11.69
C ILE A 13 -12.75 2.34 -12.71
N TYR A 14 -12.09 1.18 -12.67
CA TYR A 14 -11.08 0.82 -13.65
C TYR A 14 -11.67 0.86 -15.07
N PRO A 15 -11.15 1.72 -15.96
CA PRO A 15 -11.57 1.73 -17.34
C PRO A 15 -11.00 0.48 -18.03
N SER A 16 -11.88 -0.42 -18.46
CA SER A 16 -11.58 -1.72 -19.07
C SER A 16 -11.16 -2.85 -18.11
N LYS A 17 -12.05 -3.83 -17.95
CA LYS A 17 -11.81 -5.09 -17.22
C LYS A 17 -10.98 -6.11 -18.01
N SER A 18 -10.50 -5.78 -19.21
CA SER A 18 -10.08 -6.82 -20.16
C SER A 18 -8.59 -7.11 -20.26
N GLU A 19 -7.66 -6.25 -19.79
CA GLU A 19 -6.23 -6.50 -20.08
C GLU A 19 -5.23 -6.15 -18.97
N ILE A 20 -5.69 -5.64 -17.81
CA ILE A 20 -4.78 -5.36 -16.68
C ILE A 20 -4.74 -6.59 -15.76
N THR A 21 -3.69 -7.40 -15.89
CA THR A 21 -3.46 -8.57 -15.04
C THR A 21 -2.89 -8.20 -13.67
N GLU A 22 -2.19 -7.06 -13.58
CA GLU A 22 -1.44 -6.65 -12.40
C GLU A 22 -1.47 -5.13 -12.20
N ALA A 23 -1.51 -4.69 -10.94
CA ALA A 23 -1.41 -3.28 -10.56
C ALA A 23 -0.14 -3.07 -9.72
N ASN A 24 0.78 -2.23 -10.21
CA ASN A 24 2.02 -1.88 -9.52
C ASN A 24 1.84 -0.60 -8.71
N ILE A 25 1.90 -0.70 -7.38
CA ILE A 25 1.66 0.42 -6.45
C ILE A 25 2.99 0.83 -5.78
N LEU A 26 3.36 2.11 -5.93
CA LEU A 26 4.52 2.72 -5.26
C LEU A 26 4.07 3.63 -4.12
N LEU A 27 4.57 3.38 -2.91
CA LEU A 27 4.31 4.22 -1.73
C LEU A 27 5.55 5.06 -1.41
N LEU A 28 5.39 6.38 -1.39
CA LEU A 28 6.46 7.35 -1.10
C LEU A 28 6.31 7.94 0.31
N GLY A 29 7.43 8.32 0.93
CA GLY A 29 7.47 8.94 2.27
C GLY A 29 8.75 8.61 3.05
N SER A 30 9.04 9.36 4.10
CA SER A 30 10.26 9.18 4.92
C SER A 30 10.30 7.83 5.64
N VAL A 31 11.49 7.44 6.11
CA VAL A 31 11.64 6.29 7.02
C VAL A 31 10.78 6.54 8.26
N GLY A 32 10.06 5.52 8.74
CA GLY A 32 9.14 5.67 9.88
C GLY A 32 7.74 6.21 9.54
N ALA A 33 7.47 6.69 8.32
CA ALA A 33 6.15 7.20 7.93
C ALA A 33 5.02 6.12 7.85
N GLY A 34 5.34 4.85 8.17
CA GLY A 34 4.34 3.78 8.22
C GLY A 34 4.01 3.10 6.89
N LYS A 35 4.79 3.35 5.82
CA LYS A 35 4.57 2.75 4.49
C LYS A 35 4.54 1.21 4.52
N SER A 36 5.52 0.59 5.15
CA SER A 36 5.58 -0.88 5.30
C SER A 36 4.41 -1.40 6.16
N SER A 37 4.09 -0.70 7.25
CA SER A 37 2.96 -1.06 8.11
C SER A 37 1.62 -0.99 7.38
N PHE A 38 1.43 0.00 6.50
CA PHE A 38 0.23 0.11 5.67
C PHE A 38 0.07 -1.09 4.71
N ILE A 39 1.16 -1.49 4.02
CA ILE A 39 1.15 -2.67 3.17
C ILE A 39 0.89 -3.94 3.98
N ASN A 40 1.49 -4.09 5.16
CA ASN A 40 1.25 -5.24 6.04
C ASN A 40 -0.21 -5.31 6.49
N THR A 41 -0.84 -4.19 6.81
CA THR A 41 -2.28 -4.13 7.13
C THR A 41 -3.13 -4.57 5.94
N ILE A 42 -2.90 -4.01 4.75
CA ILE A 42 -3.61 -4.41 3.52
C ILE A 42 -3.45 -5.90 3.28
N TYR A 43 -2.21 -6.39 3.28
CA TYR A 43 -1.90 -7.78 3.00
C TYR A 43 -2.56 -8.72 4.01
N SER A 44 -2.53 -8.37 5.30
CA SER A 44 -3.20 -9.14 6.35
C SER A 44 -4.74 -9.09 6.23
N CYS A 45 -5.33 -7.95 5.87
CA CYS A 45 -6.78 -7.82 5.64
C CYS A 45 -7.25 -8.69 4.47
N PHE A 46 -6.49 -8.76 3.38
CA PHE A 46 -6.87 -9.57 2.22
C PHE A 46 -6.60 -11.08 2.41
N ARG A 47 -5.61 -11.45 3.23
CA ARG A 47 -5.26 -12.86 3.50
C ARG A 47 -5.96 -13.48 4.70
N GLY A 48 -6.55 -12.67 5.59
CA GLY A 48 -7.18 -13.13 6.84
C GLY A 48 -6.20 -13.63 7.91
N CYS A 49 -4.89 -13.50 7.68
CA CYS A 49 -3.83 -13.88 8.61
C CYS A 49 -2.82 -12.74 8.73
N TYR A 50 -2.44 -12.41 9.97
CA TYR A 50 -1.40 -11.43 10.24
C TYR A 50 -0.08 -11.88 9.61
N THR A 51 0.34 -11.20 8.56
CA THR A 51 1.55 -11.53 7.81
C THR A 51 2.34 -10.24 7.58
N SER A 52 3.51 -10.16 8.21
CA SER A 52 4.45 -9.05 8.03
C SER A 52 5.40 -9.41 6.89
N VAL A 53 5.06 -8.97 5.68
CA VAL A 53 5.84 -9.24 4.46
C VAL A 53 6.72 -8.03 4.10
N ALA A 54 6.27 -6.82 4.42
CA ALA A 54 7.08 -5.63 4.32
C ALA A 54 7.90 -5.44 5.60
N GLY A 55 9.22 -5.28 5.47
CA GLY A 55 10.12 -5.02 6.60
C GLY A 55 9.64 -3.81 7.41
N SER A 56 9.12 -4.07 8.62
CA SER A 56 8.64 -3.07 9.57
C SER A 56 9.51 -3.16 10.84
N GLY A 57 10.74 -2.67 10.75
CA GLY A 57 11.68 -2.59 11.87
C GLY A 57 11.91 -1.14 12.30
N LEU A 58 12.22 -0.95 13.58
CA LEU A 58 12.53 0.35 14.22
C LEU A 58 14.00 0.76 13.99
N THR A 59 14.53 0.54 12.78
CA THR A 59 15.92 0.83 12.46
C THR A 59 15.99 2.14 11.67
N ASP A 60 16.98 2.98 11.97
CA ASP A 60 17.26 4.26 11.28
C ASP A 60 17.63 4.12 9.78
N ARG A 61 17.51 2.90 9.24
CA ARG A 61 17.86 2.52 7.88
C ARG A 61 16.64 1.93 7.19
N SER A 62 16.39 2.32 5.94
CA SER A 62 15.34 1.73 5.12
C SER A 62 15.58 0.22 4.96
N LEU A 63 14.65 -0.60 5.43
CA LEU A 63 14.73 -2.07 5.36
C LEU A 63 14.15 -2.65 4.08
N THR A 64 13.38 -1.85 3.33
CA THR A 64 12.97 -2.12 1.96
C THR A 64 13.99 -1.49 1.03
N THR A 65 15.14 -2.14 0.91
CA THR A 65 16.08 -1.93 -0.20
C THR A 65 15.89 -3.05 -1.22
N LYS A 66 16.06 -2.70 -2.50
CA LYS A 66 16.01 -3.63 -3.63
C LYS A 66 16.89 -4.86 -3.41
#